data_AF-A0A3D5EWL8-F1
#
_entry.id   AF-A0A3D5EWL8-F1
#
_cell.length_a   1.000
_cell.length_b   1.000
_cell.length_c   1.000
_cell.angle_alpha   90.00
_cell.angle_beta   90.00
_cell.angle_gamma   90.00
#
_symmetry.space_group_name_H-M   'P 1'
#
loop_
_entity.id
_entity.type
_entity.pdbx_description
1 polymer ?
#
loop_
_entity_poly.entity_id
_entity_poly.type
_entity_poly.pdbx_seq_one_letter_code
_entity_poly.pdbx_strand_id
1 'polypeptide(L)'
;VLTSKEEIGRGDRLLPAVRPPLVPYVPHKPDFAVDGRIISVYGGVDAAGGGSIVAINRGQADGIEIGHVLALERNRTVVERDEYENNVVIAIPPQRIGLLFIFRTFERISYGLVVQAIGTVEVNDFARVPQ
;
A
#
# COMPACT_ATOMS: atom_id res chain seq x y z
N VAL A 1 6.78 -25.94 -15.88
CA VAL A 1 6.89 -24.50 -15.59
C VAL A 1 7.00 -23.79 -16.92
N LEU A 2 6.08 -22.87 -17.24
CA LEU A 2 6.10 -22.15 -18.52
C LEU A 2 7.03 -20.93 -18.48
N THR A 3 7.15 -20.28 -17.31
CA THR A 3 8.04 -19.14 -17.04
C THR A 3 8.38 -19.12 -15.54
N SER A 4 9.57 -18.67 -15.14
CA SER A 4 9.90 -18.39 -13.74
C SER A 4 10.51 -17.00 -13.57
N LYS A 5 10.12 -16.28 -12.52
CA LYS A 5 10.73 -15.00 -12.13
C LYS A 5 11.81 -15.15 -11.07
N GLU A 6 11.76 -16.23 -10.30
CA GLU A 6 12.68 -16.53 -9.20
C GLU A 6 13.19 -17.98 -9.34
N GLU A 7 14.25 -18.32 -8.61
CA GLU A 7 14.79 -19.68 -8.62
C GLU A 7 13.77 -20.68 -8.04
N ILE A 8 13.71 -21.88 -8.60
CA ILE A 8 12.87 -22.98 -8.12
C ILE A 8 13.81 -24.04 -7.55
N GLY A 9 13.84 -24.15 -6.23
CA GLY A 9 14.69 -25.06 -5.48
C GLY A 9 14.05 -26.42 -5.27
N ARG A 10 14.87 -27.37 -4.77
CA ARG A 10 14.37 -28.67 -4.31
C ARG A 10 13.55 -28.47 -3.03
N GLY A 11 12.28 -28.86 -3.06
CA GLY A 11 11.36 -28.75 -1.90
C GLY A 11 10.25 -27.71 -2.10
N ASP A 12 10.33 -26.91 -3.16
CA ASP A 12 9.31 -25.90 -3.46
C ASP A 12 7.96 -26.53 -3.82
N ARG A 13 6.90 -25.93 -3.28
CA ARG A 13 5.53 -26.38 -3.52
C ARG A 13 4.92 -25.53 -4.62
N LEU A 14 4.72 -26.14 -5.78
CA LEU A 14 4.08 -25.47 -6.92
C LEU A 14 2.57 -25.54 -6.78
N LEU A 15 1.91 -24.43 -7.12
CA LEU A 15 0.46 -24.37 -7.30
C LEU A 15 0.13 -24.15 -8.78
N PRO A 16 -1.00 -24.68 -9.29
CA PRO A 16 -1.44 -24.38 -10.65
C PRO A 16 -1.59 -22.88 -10.86
N ALA A 17 -0.98 -22.35 -11.92
CA ALA A 17 -1.14 -20.96 -12.29
C ALA A 17 -2.55 -20.73 -12.84
N VAL A 18 -3.40 -20.07 -12.05
CA VAL A 18 -4.71 -19.60 -12.50
C VAL A 18 -4.53 -18.21 -13.08
N ARG A 19 -5.01 -17.99 -14.30
CA ARG A 19 -5.02 -16.64 -14.88
C ARG A 19 -5.96 -15.76 -14.05
N PRO A 20 -5.49 -14.62 -13.52
CA PRO A 20 -6.38 -13.67 -12.86
C PRO A 20 -7.47 -13.25 -13.85
N PRO A 21 -8.73 -13.14 -13.41
CA PRO A 21 -9.77 -12.55 -14.23
C PRO A 21 -9.38 -11.10 -14.56
N LEU A 22 -9.47 -10.74 -15.84
CA LEU A 22 -9.34 -9.35 -16.29
C LEU A 22 -10.68 -8.66 -16.05
N VAL A 23 -10.81 -8.00 -14.91
CA VAL A 23 -12.00 -7.20 -14.61
C VAL A 23 -11.76 -5.80 -15.16
N PRO A 24 -12.55 -5.32 -16.15
CA PRO A 24 -12.50 -3.93 -16.54
C PRO A 24 -13.03 -3.08 -15.38
N TYR A 25 -12.23 -2.13 -14.93
CA TYR A 25 -12.61 -1.16 -13.90
C TYR A 25 -12.25 0.24 -14.38
N VAL A 26 -12.96 1.22 -13.86
CA VAL A 26 -12.61 2.63 -14.04
C VAL A 26 -11.98 3.10 -12.73
N PRO A 27 -10.80 3.75 -12.74
CA PRO A 27 -10.24 4.31 -11.52
C PRO A 27 -11.16 5.38 -10.92
N HIS A 28 -11.59 5.21 -9.67
CA HIS A 28 -12.40 6.20 -8.95
C HIS A 28 -12.02 6.27 -7.47
N LYS A 29 -12.33 7.38 -6.82
CA LYS A 29 -12.16 7.48 -5.36
C LYS A 29 -13.29 6.71 -4.65
N PRO A 30 -13.05 6.17 -3.44
CA PRO A 30 -14.13 5.72 -2.58
C PRO A 30 -15.03 6.90 -2.14
N ASP A 31 -16.31 6.62 -1.94
CA ASP A 31 -17.30 7.59 -1.43
C ASP A 31 -17.46 7.56 0.09
N PHE A 32 -16.65 6.76 0.77
CA PHE A 32 -16.59 6.63 2.22
C PHE A 32 -15.18 6.89 2.70
N ALA A 33 -15.03 7.31 3.96
CA ALA A 33 -13.72 7.52 4.56
C ALA A 33 -12.93 6.21 4.64
N VAL A 34 -11.69 6.24 4.16
CA VAL A 34 -10.73 5.13 4.25
C VAL A 34 -9.59 5.61 5.11
N ASP A 35 -9.28 4.84 6.16
CA ASP A 35 -8.04 4.99 6.94
C ASP A 35 -7.34 3.64 6.99
N GLY A 36 -6.59 3.34 5.93
CA GLY A 36 -5.79 2.13 5.80
C GLY A 36 -4.30 2.41 6.00
N ARG A 37 -3.52 1.34 6.12
CA ARG A 37 -2.06 1.38 6.19
C ARG A 37 -1.45 0.33 5.28
N ILE A 38 -0.29 0.67 4.74
CA ILE A 38 0.56 -0.28 4.02
C ILE A 38 1.13 -1.28 5.03
N ILE A 39 0.97 -2.57 4.75
CA ILE A 39 1.47 -3.66 5.59
C ILE A 39 2.63 -4.43 4.95
N SER A 40 2.79 -4.34 3.64
CA SER A 40 3.94 -4.92 2.94
C SER A 40 4.16 -4.31 1.56
N VAL A 41 5.40 -4.38 1.11
CA VAL A 41 5.81 -4.07 -0.26
C VAL A 41 6.16 -5.38 -0.97
N TYR A 42 5.60 -5.59 -2.15
CA TYR A 42 5.90 -6.77 -2.95
C TYR A 42 7.36 -6.74 -3.43
N GLY A 43 8.07 -7.87 -3.30
CA GLY A 43 9.50 -7.97 -3.62
C GLY A 43 10.43 -7.81 -2.42
N GLY A 44 9.91 -7.68 -1.20
CA GLY A 44 10.70 -7.85 0.03
C GLY A 44 11.64 -6.68 0.38
N VAL A 45 11.43 -5.51 -0.21
CA VAL A 45 12.16 -4.28 0.12
C VAL A 45 11.37 -3.43 1.12
N ASP A 46 12.06 -2.71 2.00
CA ASP A 46 11.42 -1.82 2.99
C ASP A 46 10.76 -0.57 2.36
N ALA A 47 10.94 -0.38 1.06
CA ALA A 47 10.62 0.84 0.31
C ALA A 47 10.04 0.52 -1.07
N ALA A 48 8.88 1.11 -1.39
CA ALA A 48 8.23 1.10 -2.69
C ALA A 48 8.40 2.45 -3.41
N GLY A 49 8.40 2.42 -4.74
CA GLY A 49 8.36 3.59 -5.60
C GLY A 49 7.19 3.51 -6.59
N GLY A 50 7.18 4.41 -7.59
CA GLY A 50 6.22 4.30 -8.69
C GLY A 50 6.34 2.95 -9.42
N GLY A 51 5.21 2.30 -9.69
CA GLY A 51 5.12 0.97 -10.30
C GLY A 51 5.24 -0.20 -9.31
N SER A 52 5.57 0.06 -8.04
CA SER A 52 5.61 -0.98 -7.01
C SER A 52 4.20 -1.45 -6.62
N ILE A 53 4.10 -2.72 -6.25
CA ILE A 53 2.88 -3.31 -5.68
C ILE A 53 3.01 -3.30 -4.17
N VAL A 54 1.97 -2.82 -3.48
CA VAL A 54 1.88 -2.82 -2.01
C VAL A 54 0.59 -3.47 -1.55
N ALA A 55 0.58 -3.98 -0.33
CA ALA A 55 -0.63 -4.47 0.33
C ALA A 55 -1.07 -3.50 1.43
N ILE A 56 -2.39 -3.29 1.54
CA ILE A 56 -3.00 -2.50 2.61
C ILE A 56 -3.88 -3.36 3.52
N ASN A 57 -4.01 -2.94 4.78
CA ASN A 57 -4.84 -3.61 5.80
C ASN A 57 -6.35 -3.32 5.69
N ARG A 58 -6.84 -3.01 4.48
CA ARG A 58 -8.26 -2.81 4.19
C ARG A 58 -8.66 -3.70 3.03
N GLY A 59 -9.76 -4.40 3.18
CA GLY A 59 -10.29 -5.36 2.20
C GLY A 59 -11.75 -5.11 1.85
N GLN A 60 -12.38 -6.15 1.30
CA GLN A 60 -13.80 -6.15 0.93
C GLN A 60 -14.70 -5.93 2.17
N ALA A 61 -14.31 -6.46 3.33
CA ALA A 61 -15.02 -6.23 4.59
C ALA A 61 -15.02 -4.75 5.02
N ASP A 62 -14.05 -3.97 4.54
CA ASP A 62 -13.93 -2.52 4.77
C ASP A 62 -14.53 -1.70 3.61
N GLY A 63 -15.21 -2.34 2.65
CA GLY A 63 -15.81 -1.69 1.48
C GLY A 63 -14.83 -1.41 0.34
N ILE A 64 -13.58 -1.87 0.40
CA ILE A 64 -12.61 -1.66 -0.68
C ILE A 64 -12.95 -2.56 -1.88
N GLU A 65 -13.06 -1.94 -3.05
CA GLU A 65 -13.27 -2.62 -4.32
C GLU A 65 -12.14 -2.35 -5.33
N ILE A 66 -12.11 -3.18 -6.36
CA ILE A 66 -11.21 -3.01 -7.51
C ILE A 66 -11.65 -1.77 -8.27
N GLY A 67 -10.74 -0.84 -8.54
CA GLY A 67 -11.09 0.47 -9.10
C GLY A 67 -10.76 1.62 -8.15
N HIS A 68 -10.75 1.36 -6.84
CA HIS A 68 -10.48 2.40 -5.85
C HIS A 68 -9.08 3.01 -5.99
N VAL A 69 -9.03 4.34 -5.94
CA VAL A 69 -7.81 5.14 -5.89
C VAL A 69 -7.71 5.81 -4.52
N LEU A 70 -6.61 5.54 -3.82
CA LEU A 70 -6.30 6.09 -2.51
C LEU A 70 -5.10 7.03 -2.60
N ALA A 71 -5.10 8.09 -1.79
CA ALA A 71 -3.91 8.88 -1.54
C ALA A 71 -3.00 8.14 -0.56
N LEU A 72 -1.71 8.10 -0.87
CA LEU A 72 -0.68 7.68 0.08
C LEU A 72 -0.21 8.89 0.86
N GLU A 73 -0.23 8.78 2.19
CA GLU A 73 0.13 9.86 3.09
C GLU A 73 1.14 9.39 4.13
N ARG A 74 2.06 10.29 4.49
CA ARG A 74 3.05 10.06 5.53
C ARG A 74 2.83 11.03 6.69
N ASN A 75 2.68 10.45 7.88
CA ASN A 75 2.62 11.21 9.13
C ASN A 75 3.85 10.83 9.94
N ARG A 76 4.76 11.77 10.12
CA ARG A 76 5.95 11.58 10.95
C ARG A 76 5.75 12.30 12.27
N THR A 77 6.34 11.74 13.32
CA THR A 77 6.49 12.42 14.61
C THR A 77 7.98 12.53 14.89
N VAL A 78 8.45 13.71 15.26
CA VAL A 78 9.83 13.94 15.68
C VAL A 78 9.84 14.03 17.20
N VAL A 79 10.80 13.38 17.83
CA VAL A 79 11.05 13.55 19.26
C VAL A 79 12.20 14.55 19.38
N GLU A 80 11.92 15.72 19.92
CA GLU A 80 12.93 16.73 20.23
C GLU A 80 13.11 16.85 21.74
N ARG A 81 14.26 17.37 22.18
CA ARG A 81 14.46 17.76 23.58
C ARG A 81 14.16 19.24 23.73
N ASP A 82 13.28 19.57 24.68
CA ASP A 82 13.00 20.96 25.04
C ASP A 82 14.13 21.58 25.87
N GLU A 83 13.98 22.86 26.22
CA GLU A 83 14.92 23.62 27.06
C GLU A 83 15.10 23.02 28.48
N TYR A 84 14.23 22.09 28.89
CA TYR A 84 14.24 21.41 30.18
C TYR A 84 14.67 19.93 30.07
N GLU A 85 15.28 19.54 28.95
CA GLU A 85 15.72 18.17 28.63
C GLU A 85 14.58 17.11 28.56
N ASN A 86 13.33 17.54 28.46
CA ASN A 86 12.21 16.61 28.29
C ASN A 86 12.04 16.23 26.81
N ASN A 87 11.69 14.97 26.57
CA ASN A 87 11.31 14.51 25.24
C ASN A 87 9.92 15.04 24.88
N VAL A 88 9.85 15.91 23.87
CA VAL A 88 8.61 16.44 23.30
C VAL A 88 8.36 15.79 21.94
N VAL A 89 7.16 15.24 21.75
CA VAL A 89 6.74 14.64 20.47
C VAL A 89 6.06 15.71 19.63
N ILE A 90 6.69 16.12 18.54
CA ILE A 90 6.17 17.08 17.57
C ILE A 90 5.58 16.31 16.39
N ALA A 91 4.27 16.47 16.17
CA ALA A 91 3.59 15.88 15.02
C ALA A 91 3.88 16.71 13.75
N ILE A 92 4.44 16.07 12.73
CA ILE A 92 4.57 16.67 11.40
C ILE A 92 3.22 16.54 10.68
N PRO A 93 2.71 17.61 10.05
CA PRO A 93 1.50 17.54 9.25
C PRO A 93 1.56 16.42 8.21
N PRO A 94 0.43 15.73 7.95
CA PRO A 94 0.36 14.67 6.95
C PRO A 94 0.78 15.21 5.58
N GLN A 95 1.70 14.52 4.91
CA GLN A 95 2.11 14.84 3.55
C GLN A 95 1.66 13.77 2.57
N ARG A 96 1.05 14.18 1.47
CA ARG A 96 0.72 13.27 0.36
C ARG A 96 1.99 12.89 -0.39
N ILE A 97 2.29 11.60 -0.41
CA ILE A 97 3.48 11.03 -1.03
C ILE A 97 3.17 10.25 -2.32
N GLY A 98 1.90 9.95 -2.61
CA GLY A 98 1.56 9.22 -3.83
C GLY A 98 0.09 8.92 -4.03
N LEU A 99 -0.17 8.08 -5.04
CA LEU A 99 -1.47 7.53 -5.41
C LEU A 99 -1.38 6.01 -5.53
N LEU A 100 -2.34 5.33 -4.91
CA LEU A 100 -2.46 3.89 -4.88
C LEU A 100 -3.72 3.46 -5.62
N PHE A 101 -3.57 2.65 -6.65
CA PHE A 101 -4.67 2.10 -7.42
C PHE A 101 -4.93 0.63 -7.01
N ILE A 102 -6.12 0.32 -6.52
CA ILE A 102 -6.50 -1.02 -6.06
C ILE A 102 -6.91 -1.90 -7.23
N PHE A 103 -6.13 -2.95 -7.50
CA PHE A 103 -6.37 -3.88 -8.62
C PHE A 103 -6.83 -5.26 -8.17
N ARG A 104 -6.72 -5.58 -6.87
CA ARG A 104 -7.14 -6.87 -6.32
C ARG A 104 -7.49 -6.74 -4.85
N THR A 105 -8.64 -7.24 -4.46
CA THR A 105 -9.12 -7.20 -3.07
C THR A 105 -9.34 -8.62 -2.53
N PHE A 106 -9.20 -8.75 -1.23
CA PHE A 106 -9.55 -9.91 -0.42
C PHE A 106 -10.38 -9.44 0.77
N GLU A 107 -10.87 -10.36 1.61
CA GLU A 107 -11.71 -10.04 2.76
C GLU A 107 -11.13 -8.92 3.65
N ARG A 108 -9.85 -9.02 4.01
CA ARG A 108 -9.20 -8.13 5.01
C ARG A 108 -7.99 -7.35 4.50
N ILE A 109 -7.59 -7.59 3.27
CA ILE A 109 -6.43 -6.94 2.64
C ILE A 109 -6.73 -6.63 1.19
N SER A 110 -6.02 -5.66 0.64
CA SER A 110 -6.06 -5.35 -0.79
C SER A 110 -4.67 -5.11 -1.32
N TYR A 111 -4.44 -5.50 -2.57
CA TYR A 111 -3.24 -5.14 -3.31
C TYR A 111 -3.51 -3.93 -4.18
N GLY A 112 -2.58 -2.99 -4.14
CA GLY A 112 -2.60 -1.81 -4.97
C GLY A 112 -1.27 -1.58 -5.69
N LEU A 113 -1.38 -0.92 -6.83
CA LEU A 113 -0.28 -0.43 -7.64
C LEU A 113 -0.03 1.02 -7.28
N VAL A 114 1.20 1.36 -6.90
CA VAL A 114 1.60 2.75 -6.70
C VAL A 114 1.74 3.40 -8.09
N VAL A 115 0.75 4.20 -8.49
CA VAL A 115 0.71 4.80 -9.83
C VAL A 115 1.61 6.03 -9.90
N GLN A 116 1.66 6.78 -8.81
CA GLN A 116 2.46 7.99 -8.70
C GLN A 116 3.06 8.05 -7.29
N ALA A 117 4.34 8.43 -7.21
CA ALA A 117 5.05 8.61 -5.97
C ALA A 117 5.96 9.83 -6.07
N ILE A 118 5.87 10.73 -5.09
CA ILE A 118 6.74 11.91 -4.95
C ILE A 118 7.97 11.56 -4.10
N GLY A 119 7.82 10.59 -3.19
CA GLY A 119 8.89 10.05 -2.37
C GLY A 119 8.76 8.54 -2.22
N THR A 120 9.58 7.97 -1.33
CA THR A 120 9.51 6.56 -1.00
C THR A 120 8.20 6.24 -0.28
N VAL A 121 7.58 5.12 -0.64
CA VAL A 121 6.42 4.54 0.04
C VAL A 121 6.91 3.45 0.99
N GLU A 122 6.59 3.54 2.27
CA GLU A 122 7.09 2.64 3.31
C GLU A 122 5.94 1.89 3.98
N VAL A 123 6.28 0.78 4.64
CA VAL A 123 5.34 0.10 5.54
C VAL A 123 4.90 1.07 6.64
N ASN A 124 3.62 1.01 7.01
CA ASN A 124 2.91 1.92 7.92
C ASN A 124 2.52 3.29 7.35
N ASP A 125 2.92 3.65 6.13
CA ASP A 125 2.31 4.81 5.46
C ASP A 125 0.80 4.62 5.32
N PHE A 126 0.07 5.72 5.36
CA PHE A 126 -1.38 5.73 5.32
C PHE A 126 -1.88 5.63 3.89
N ALA A 127 -3.01 4.93 3.71
CA ALA A 127 -3.79 4.90 2.49
C ALA A 127 -5.18 5.44 2.80
N ARG A 128 -5.49 6.63 2.27
CA ARG A 128 -6.72 7.37 2.59
C ARG A 128 -7.45 7.81 1.35
N VAL A 129 -8.69 8.27 1.53
CA VAL A 129 -9.44 8.88 0.43
C VAL A 129 -8.69 10.14 -0.04
N PRO A 130 -8.43 10.29 -1.34
CA PRO A 130 -7.85 11.52 -1.86
C PRO A 130 -8.80 12.70 -1.63
N GLN A 131 -8.27 13.78 -1.04
CA GLN A 131 -8.96 15.06 -0.96
C GLN A 131 -8.99 15.77 -2.31
#